data_AF-A0A3B8UZH4-F1
#
_entry.id   AF-A0A3B8UZH4-F1
#
_cell.length_a   1.000
_cell.length_b   1.000
_cell.length_c   1.000
_cell.angle_alpha   90.00
_cell.angle_beta   90.00
_cell.angle_gamma   90.00
#
_symmetry.space_group_name_H-M   'P 1'
#
loop_
_entity.id
_entity.type
_entity.pdbx_description
1 polymer ?
#
loop_
_entity_poly.entity_id
_entity_poly.type
_entity_poly.pdbx_seq_one_letter_code
_entity_poly.pdbx_strand_id
1 'polypeptide(L)'
;YYDGIDHFGHGFMKYHPPRQSFIKEEDFEIYKGVVEGGYRFHDMMLGALLHLAGEDTTVILISDHGFHPDHLRPEHIPVEPAGPAIEHRPYGIFVAKGPEIRKGETVSGASVLDLTPTVLTAFGLPVGEDMDGKPLVTIFEGEREVETVASWDDIDGPHPHGMHPEGAHIDSVQSAEAMKQLVELGYIEEPNENTDEAVRETTRELKYNLAQSYMDGGRLGEATEILEEIWSDWPREARFGLNLIACLGGLGRVEERGL
;
A
#
# COMPACT_ATOMS: atom_id res chain seq x y z
N TYR A 1 0.90 8.42 10.55
CA TYR A 1 0.56 8.40 9.12
C TYR A 1 -0.15 9.70 8.79
N TYR A 2 0.15 10.32 7.65
CA TYR A 2 -0.50 11.54 7.15
C TYR A 2 -1.24 11.17 5.87
N ASP A 3 -2.55 11.05 5.97
CA ASP A 3 -3.46 10.54 4.92
C ASP A 3 -3.95 11.63 3.95
N GLY A 4 -3.78 12.91 4.30
CA GLY A 4 -4.36 14.02 3.54
C GLY A 4 -3.94 14.07 2.07
N ILE A 5 -2.69 13.70 1.73
CA ILE A 5 -2.23 13.67 0.33
C ILE A 5 -3.01 12.64 -0.49
N ASP A 6 -3.28 11.47 0.09
CA ASP A 6 -4.07 10.42 -0.56
C ASP A 6 -5.51 10.88 -0.82
N HIS A 7 -6.13 11.52 0.19
CA HIS A 7 -7.47 12.10 0.06
C HIS A 7 -7.54 13.20 -1.01
N PHE A 8 -6.54 14.09 -1.07
CA PHE A 8 -6.45 15.07 -2.15
C PHE A 8 -6.25 14.41 -3.51
N GLY A 9 -5.50 13.29 -3.55
CA GLY A 9 -5.33 12.44 -4.72
C GLY A 9 -6.67 11.94 -5.25
N HIS A 10 -7.38 11.14 -4.48
CA HIS A 10 -8.69 10.59 -4.87
C HIS A 10 -9.73 11.67 -5.21
N GLY A 11 -9.74 12.78 -4.48
CA GLY A 11 -10.68 13.87 -4.76
C GLY A 11 -10.37 14.65 -6.04
N PHE A 12 -9.07 14.90 -6.33
CA PHE A 12 -8.68 15.98 -7.24
C PHE A 12 -7.56 15.65 -8.23
N MET A 13 -6.95 14.46 -8.21
CA MET A 13 -5.88 14.08 -9.15
C MET A 13 -6.33 14.15 -10.61
N LYS A 14 -7.60 13.83 -10.91
CA LYS A 14 -8.20 13.96 -12.24
C LYS A 14 -8.16 15.38 -12.82
N TYR A 15 -8.09 16.40 -11.96
CA TYR A 15 -7.99 17.81 -12.36
C TYR A 15 -6.53 18.30 -12.41
N HIS A 16 -5.57 17.53 -11.92
CA HIS A 16 -4.16 17.94 -11.92
C HIS A 16 -3.64 18.14 -13.36
N PRO A 17 -2.90 19.22 -13.65
CA PRO A 17 -2.34 19.44 -14.99
C PRO A 17 -1.49 18.25 -15.48
N PRO A 18 -1.50 17.94 -16.79
CA PRO A 18 -2.28 18.57 -17.85
C PRO A 18 -3.76 18.17 -17.85
N ARG A 19 -4.67 19.05 -18.32
CA ARG A 19 -6.11 18.75 -18.41
C ARG A 19 -6.37 17.56 -19.34
N GLN A 20 -7.12 16.56 -18.86
CA GLN A 20 -7.58 15.44 -19.67
C GLN A 20 -8.79 15.82 -20.54
N SER A 21 -8.96 15.19 -21.70
CA SER A 21 -10.03 15.54 -22.67
C SER A 21 -11.44 15.33 -22.12
N PHE A 22 -11.60 14.37 -21.20
CA PHE A 22 -12.86 14.06 -20.52
C PHE A 22 -13.18 14.99 -19.34
N ILE A 23 -12.29 15.94 -19.00
CA ILE A 23 -12.49 16.91 -17.93
C ILE A 23 -12.94 18.24 -18.50
N LYS A 24 -14.07 18.76 -17.99
CA LYS A 24 -14.57 20.09 -18.36
C LYS A 24 -13.56 21.17 -17.99
N GLU A 25 -13.43 22.17 -18.86
CA GLU A 25 -12.49 23.28 -18.65
C GLU A 25 -12.81 24.08 -17.38
N GLU A 26 -14.09 24.29 -17.08
CA GLU A 26 -14.54 24.96 -15.85
C GLU A 26 -14.05 24.24 -14.58
N ASP A 27 -14.30 22.93 -14.48
CA ASP A 27 -13.87 22.14 -13.32
C ASP A 27 -12.34 22.13 -13.19
N PHE A 28 -11.63 22.00 -14.32
CA PHE A 28 -10.18 22.07 -14.33
C PHE A 28 -9.65 23.40 -13.80
N GLU A 29 -10.19 24.53 -14.26
CA GLU A 29 -9.73 25.84 -13.83
C GLU A 29 -9.95 26.08 -12.33
N ILE A 30 -11.00 25.51 -11.75
CA ILE A 30 -11.29 25.58 -10.31
C ILE A 30 -10.35 24.67 -9.51
N TYR A 31 -10.15 23.42 -9.93
CA TYR A 31 -9.56 22.38 -9.08
C TYR A 31 -8.10 22.01 -9.38
N LYS A 32 -7.52 22.47 -10.50
CA LYS A 32 -6.15 22.09 -10.91
C LYS A 32 -5.06 22.32 -9.87
N GLY A 33 -5.27 23.28 -8.97
CA GLY A 33 -4.31 23.64 -7.91
C GLY A 33 -4.45 22.85 -6.60
N VAL A 34 -5.50 22.02 -6.42
CA VAL A 34 -5.77 21.38 -5.13
C VAL A 34 -4.67 20.41 -4.73
N VAL A 35 -4.26 19.52 -5.63
CA VAL A 35 -3.18 18.55 -5.37
C VAL A 35 -1.88 19.27 -5.04
N GLU A 36 -1.45 20.24 -5.86
CA GLU A 36 -0.23 21.01 -5.61
C GLU A 36 -0.30 21.73 -4.25
N GLY A 37 -1.45 22.35 -3.94
CA GLY A 37 -1.70 23.00 -2.66
C GLY A 37 -1.58 22.02 -1.48
N GLY A 38 -2.10 20.80 -1.64
CA GLY A 38 -1.99 19.72 -0.66
C GLY A 38 -0.55 19.33 -0.36
N TYR A 39 0.27 19.14 -1.40
CA TYR A 39 1.71 18.86 -1.26
C TYR A 39 2.45 20.02 -0.59
N ARG A 40 2.20 21.28 -1.00
CA ARG A 40 2.84 22.46 -0.40
C ARG A 40 2.48 22.62 1.08
N PHE A 41 1.24 22.33 1.45
CA PHE A 41 0.82 22.34 2.85
C PHE A 41 1.56 21.26 3.66
N HIS A 42 1.69 20.05 3.12
CA HIS A 42 2.45 18.97 3.78
C HIS A 42 3.95 19.28 3.86
N ASP A 43 4.53 19.93 2.86
CA ASP A 43 5.93 20.39 2.89
C ASP A 43 6.17 21.42 4.01
N MET A 44 5.23 22.34 4.23
CA MET A 44 5.29 23.26 5.38
C MET A 44 5.22 22.53 6.73
N MET A 45 4.37 21.51 6.85
CA MET A 45 4.29 20.67 8.05
C MET A 45 5.60 19.89 8.26
N LEU A 46 6.15 19.29 7.20
CA LEU A 46 7.43 18.60 7.22
C LEU A 46 8.55 19.53 7.70
N GLY A 47 8.60 20.77 7.20
CA GLY A 47 9.56 21.77 7.66
C GLY A 47 9.49 22.03 9.16
N ALA A 48 8.29 22.12 9.73
CA ALA A 48 8.11 22.27 11.18
C ALA A 48 8.56 21.03 11.95
N LEU A 49 8.24 19.83 11.47
CA LEU A 49 8.66 18.56 12.09
C LEU A 49 10.19 18.41 12.07
N LEU A 50 10.83 18.71 10.93
CA LEU A 50 12.29 18.68 10.80
C LEU A 50 12.97 19.67 11.76
N HIS A 51 12.40 20.87 11.92
CA HIS A 51 12.91 21.85 12.88
C HIS A 51 12.85 21.33 14.32
N LEU A 52 11.73 20.69 14.70
CA LEU A 52 11.55 20.14 16.05
C LEU A 52 12.40 18.89 16.30
N ALA A 53 12.61 18.06 15.27
CA ALA A 53 13.45 16.86 15.36
C ALA A 53 14.93 17.18 15.61
N GLY A 54 15.42 18.33 15.12
CA GLY A 54 16.81 18.74 15.24
C GLY A 54 17.76 17.96 14.32
N GLU A 55 19.04 18.30 14.37
CA GLU A 55 20.05 17.71 13.46
C GLU A 55 20.58 16.34 13.93
N ASP A 56 20.35 15.97 15.19
CA ASP A 56 20.82 14.70 15.77
C ASP A 56 19.84 13.53 15.53
N THR A 57 18.75 13.77 14.81
CA THR A 57 17.71 12.78 14.54
C THR A 57 17.77 12.30 13.09
N THR A 58 17.78 10.99 12.88
CA THR A 58 17.55 10.41 11.55
C THR A 58 16.06 10.44 11.22
N VAL A 59 15.73 11.05 10.08
CA VAL A 59 14.37 11.16 9.55
C VAL A 59 14.31 10.41 8.23
N ILE A 60 13.31 9.53 8.11
CA ILE A 60 12.97 8.82 6.88
C ILE A 60 11.57 9.29 6.45
N LEU A 61 11.47 9.83 5.24
CA LEU A 61 10.24 10.22 4.58
C LEU A 61 9.88 9.17 3.53
N ILE A 62 8.66 8.66 3.61
CA ILE A 62 8.17 7.59 2.74
C ILE A 62 6.80 7.94 2.17
N SER A 63 6.54 7.44 0.97
CA SER A 63 5.21 7.16 0.45
C SER A 63 5.26 5.75 -0.10
N ASP A 64 4.30 4.92 0.23
CA ASP A 64 4.18 3.53 -0.22
C ASP A 64 3.79 3.44 -1.70
N HIS A 65 2.98 4.39 -2.17
CA HIS A 65 2.58 4.50 -3.56
C HIS A 65 2.59 5.97 -4.03
N GLY A 66 2.30 6.17 -5.30
CA GLY A 66 2.06 7.48 -5.90
C GLY A 66 0.69 7.52 -6.58
N PHE A 67 0.40 8.58 -7.30
CA PHE A 67 -0.79 8.69 -8.16
C PHE A 67 -0.36 8.95 -9.59
N HIS A 68 -1.18 8.59 -10.58
CA HIS A 68 -0.96 8.93 -11.97
C HIS A 68 -1.16 10.44 -12.20
N PRO A 69 -0.10 11.23 -12.46
CA PRO A 69 -0.23 12.66 -12.72
C PRO A 69 -0.30 12.97 -14.22
N ASP A 70 -0.44 11.95 -15.06
CA ASP A 70 -0.25 12.02 -16.51
C ASP A 70 -1.45 11.47 -17.30
N HIS A 71 -1.20 11.00 -18.53
CA HIS A 71 -2.19 10.46 -19.44
C HIS A 71 -2.74 9.08 -19.04
N LEU A 72 -2.15 8.43 -18.02
CA LEU A 72 -2.62 7.16 -17.49
C LEU A 72 -3.72 7.33 -16.43
N ARG A 73 -4.12 8.57 -16.10
CA ARG A 73 -5.26 8.80 -15.22
C ARG A 73 -6.53 8.13 -15.77
N PRO A 74 -7.26 7.36 -14.96
CA PRO A 74 -8.48 6.71 -15.39
C PRO A 74 -9.58 7.76 -15.66
N GLU A 75 -10.38 7.53 -16.70
CA GLU A 75 -11.60 8.32 -16.94
C GLU A 75 -12.72 7.91 -15.96
N HIS A 76 -12.75 6.63 -15.59
CA HIS A 76 -13.74 6.04 -14.70
C HIS A 76 -13.06 5.10 -13.71
N ILE A 77 -13.52 5.15 -12.46
CA ILE A 77 -13.13 4.21 -11.41
C ILE A 77 -14.07 3.00 -11.51
N PRO A 78 -13.57 1.76 -11.59
CA PRO A 78 -14.38 0.56 -11.56
C PRO A 78 -15.24 0.48 -10.29
N VAL A 79 -16.47 -0.03 -10.42
CA VAL A 79 -17.37 -0.27 -9.28
C VAL A 79 -17.06 -1.66 -8.73
N GLU A 80 -15.95 -1.77 -8.02
CA GLU A 80 -15.52 -2.98 -7.31
C GLU A 80 -14.70 -2.60 -6.06
N PRO A 81 -14.59 -3.48 -5.05
CA PRO A 81 -13.76 -3.25 -3.89
C PRO A 81 -12.31 -2.90 -4.29
N ALA A 82 -11.75 -1.88 -3.64
CA ALA A 82 -10.46 -1.27 -3.97
C ALA A 82 -10.34 -0.67 -5.40
N GLY A 83 -11.44 -0.46 -6.12
CA GLY A 83 -11.47 0.22 -7.42
C GLY A 83 -10.68 1.54 -7.48
N PRO A 84 -10.73 2.43 -6.45
CA PRO A 84 -9.95 3.67 -6.43
C PRO A 84 -8.43 3.47 -6.58
N ALA A 85 -7.89 2.30 -6.23
CA ALA A 85 -6.46 2.00 -6.36
C ALA A 85 -5.96 2.04 -7.80
N ILE A 86 -6.85 2.00 -8.81
CA ILE A 86 -6.46 2.18 -10.22
C ILE A 86 -5.90 3.59 -10.51
N GLU A 87 -6.17 4.57 -9.65
CA GLU A 87 -5.57 5.90 -9.74
C GLU A 87 -4.11 5.93 -9.28
N HIS A 88 -3.69 4.91 -8.51
CA HIS A 88 -2.37 4.83 -7.91
C HIS A 88 -1.30 4.40 -8.92
N ARG A 89 -0.10 4.95 -8.73
CA ARG A 89 1.13 4.42 -9.31
C ARG A 89 1.80 3.51 -8.28
N PRO A 90 2.41 2.39 -8.71
CA PRO A 90 3.08 1.47 -7.79
C PRO A 90 4.38 2.04 -7.19
N TYR A 91 4.79 3.24 -7.61
CA TYR A 91 6.02 3.89 -7.16
C TYR A 91 5.70 5.05 -6.23
N GLY A 92 6.07 4.91 -4.97
CA GLY A 92 6.10 5.99 -4.00
C GLY A 92 7.46 6.70 -3.93
N ILE A 93 7.78 7.24 -2.75
CA ILE A 93 9.04 7.96 -2.50
C ILE A 93 9.76 7.38 -1.29
N PHE A 94 11.10 7.48 -1.31
CA PHE A 94 11.95 7.19 -0.18
C PHE A 94 13.04 8.26 -0.08
N VAL A 95 13.13 8.93 1.07
CA VAL A 95 14.17 9.90 1.38
C VAL A 95 14.62 9.69 2.81
N ALA A 96 15.93 9.70 3.06
CA ALA A 96 16.50 9.63 4.40
C ALA A 96 17.49 10.78 4.63
N LYS A 97 17.46 11.37 5.84
CA LYS A 97 18.40 12.41 6.30
C LYS A 97 18.75 12.13 7.76
N GLY A 98 20.03 12.18 8.13
CA GLY A 98 20.46 12.07 9.52
C GLY A 98 21.97 12.12 9.68
N PRO A 99 22.50 12.08 10.93
CA PRO A 99 23.94 12.12 11.21
C PRO A 99 24.76 11.04 10.51
N GLU A 100 24.19 9.84 10.34
CA GLU A 100 24.89 8.67 9.78
C GLU A 100 24.36 8.24 8.42
N ILE A 101 23.64 9.13 7.71
CA ILE A 101 23.07 8.88 6.38
C ILE A 101 23.90 9.59 5.32
N ARG A 102 24.26 8.86 4.25
CA ARG A 102 25.03 9.41 3.12
C ARG A 102 24.27 10.56 2.46
N LYS A 103 25.02 11.60 2.08
CA LYS A 103 24.46 12.85 1.52
C LYS A 103 24.59 12.87 0.00
N GLY A 104 23.52 13.30 -0.68
CA GLY A 104 23.53 13.50 -2.14
C GLY A 104 23.52 12.21 -2.96
N GLU A 105 23.23 11.08 -2.33
CA GLU A 105 23.15 9.77 -2.99
C GLU A 105 21.74 9.46 -3.49
N THR A 106 21.67 8.66 -4.55
CA THR A 106 20.40 8.14 -5.08
C THR A 106 20.22 6.69 -4.66
N VAL A 107 19.09 6.37 -4.04
CA VAL A 107 18.69 5.01 -3.70
C VAL A 107 17.91 4.40 -4.86
N SER A 108 18.20 3.15 -5.22
CA SER A 108 17.50 2.44 -6.29
C SER A 108 17.15 1.02 -5.86
N GLY A 109 16.03 0.50 -6.36
CA GLY A 109 15.58 -0.86 -6.08
C GLY A 109 15.12 -1.10 -4.64
N ALA A 110 14.72 -0.05 -3.92
CA ALA A 110 14.10 -0.16 -2.61
C ALA A 110 12.63 -0.57 -2.73
N SER A 111 12.18 -1.43 -1.82
CA SER A 111 10.78 -1.82 -1.62
C SER A 111 10.24 -1.27 -0.30
N VAL A 112 8.92 -1.14 -0.17
CA VAL A 112 8.28 -0.82 1.11
C VAL A 112 8.65 -1.85 2.20
N LEU A 113 8.87 -3.11 1.80
CA LEU A 113 9.27 -4.19 2.69
C LEU A 113 10.68 -4.00 3.26
N ASP A 114 11.52 -3.21 2.60
CA ASP A 114 12.89 -2.94 3.04
C ASP A 114 12.94 -1.93 4.22
N LEU A 115 11.83 -1.24 4.52
CA LEU A 115 11.80 -0.19 5.54
C LEU A 115 12.06 -0.74 6.95
N THR A 116 11.32 -1.77 7.36
CA THR A 116 11.47 -2.39 8.68
C THR A 116 12.91 -2.90 8.92
N PRO A 117 13.51 -3.74 8.05
CA PRO A 117 14.89 -4.20 8.27
C PRO A 117 15.90 -3.04 8.23
N THR A 118 15.65 -1.99 7.43
CA THR A 118 16.50 -0.78 7.43
C THR A 118 16.42 -0.02 8.75
N VAL A 119 15.24 0.13 9.34
CA VAL A 119 15.06 0.79 10.64
C VAL A 119 15.72 -0.03 11.75
N LEU A 120 15.55 -1.35 11.77
CA LEU A 120 16.25 -2.22 12.73
C LEU A 120 17.77 -2.07 12.63
N THR A 121 18.30 -2.05 11.40
CA THR A 121 19.74 -1.82 11.14
C THR A 121 20.19 -0.45 11.64
N ALA A 122 19.38 0.60 11.48
CA ALA A 122 19.69 1.94 12.00
C ALA A 122 19.80 1.97 13.53
N PHE A 123 19.04 1.12 14.23
CA PHE A 123 19.09 0.96 15.68
C PHE A 123 20.15 -0.04 16.16
N GLY A 124 20.87 -0.71 15.26
CA GLY A 124 21.79 -1.79 15.61
C GLY A 124 21.08 -3.03 16.16
N LEU A 125 19.83 -3.25 15.75
CA LEU A 125 19.04 -4.43 16.09
C LEU A 125 19.12 -5.48 14.98
N PRO A 126 19.01 -6.79 15.31
CA PRO A 126 19.08 -7.84 14.31
C PRO A 126 17.87 -7.81 13.37
N VAL A 127 18.10 -8.23 12.13
CA VAL A 127 17.06 -8.41 11.11
C VAL A 127 16.50 -9.84 11.18
N GLY A 128 15.19 -10.00 11.04
CA GLY A 128 14.57 -11.33 10.96
C GLY A 128 14.90 -12.01 9.64
N GLU A 129 15.29 -13.28 9.67
CA GLU A 129 15.54 -14.10 8.47
C GLU A 129 14.26 -14.40 7.68
N ASP A 130 13.11 -14.28 8.35
CA ASP A 130 11.77 -14.43 7.81
C ASP A 130 11.18 -13.13 7.22
N MET A 131 11.92 -12.01 7.25
CA MET A 131 11.49 -10.77 6.60
C MET A 131 11.72 -10.84 5.09
N ASP A 132 10.66 -10.56 4.31
CA ASP A 132 10.73 -10.52 2.84
C ASP A 132 11.62 -9.38 2.30
N GLY A 133 11.73 -8.29 3.07
CA GLY A 133 12.55 -7.14 2.73
C GLY A 133 14.00 -7.27 3.18
N LYS A 134 14.87 -6.41 2.66
CA LYS A 134 16.30 -6.35 3.00
C LYS A 134 16.69 -4.99 3.56
N PRO A 135 17.68 -4.90 4.47
CA PRO A 135 18.15 -3.62 4.95
C PRO A 135 18.86 -2.84 3.82
N LEU A 136 18.50 -1.57 3.65
CA LEU A 136 19.11 -0.65 2.69
C LEU A 136 20.47 -0.16 3.19
N VAL A 137 21.41 -1.07 3.47
CA VAL A 137 22.71 -0.77 4.10
C VAL A 137 23.52 0.32 3.39
N THR A 138 23.30 0.50 2.09
CA THR A 138 23.99 1.50 1.27
C THR A 138 23.62 2.94 1.62
N ILE A 139 22.54 3.19 2.36
CA ILE A 139 22.16 4.55 2.77
C ILE A 139 23.03 5.07 3.92
N PHE A 140 23.67 4.19 4.69
CA PHE A 140 24.44 4.58 5.86
C PHE A 140 25.88 4.96 5.51
N GLU A 141 26.43 5.91 6.25
CA GLU A 141 27.87 6.18 6.26
C GLU A 141 28.61 4.97 6.86
N GLY A 142 29.70 4.54 6.22
CA GLY A 142 30.47 3.37 6.63
C GLY A 142 29.87 2.03 6.20
N GLU A 143 30.50 0.94 6.64
CA GLU A 143 29.95 -0.42 6.55
C GLU A 143 29.06 -0.68 7.78
N ARG A 144 27.93 -1.37 7.56
CA ARG A 144 27.04 -1.82 8.62
C ARG A 144 27.08 -3.33 8.69
N GLU A 145 27.46 -3.86 9.84
CA GLU A 145 27.26 -5.27 10.13
C GLU A 145 25.77 -5.50 10.38
N VAL A 146 25.20 -6.48 9.68
CA VAL A 146 23.79 -6.85 9.83
C VAL A 146 23.77 -8.18 10.59
N GLU A 147 23.41 -8.10 11.86
CA GLU A 147 23.09 -9.29 12.67
C GLU A 147 21.71 -9.82 12.25
N THR A 148 21.52 -11.14 12.36
CA THR A 148 20.23 -11.79 12.06
C THR A 148 19.71 -12.63 13.22
N VAL A 149 18.40 -12.78 13.27
CA VAL A 149 17.67 -13.73 14.12
C VAL A 149 16.70 -14.53 13.26
N ALA A 150 16.34 -15.75 13.67
CA ALA A 150 15.44 -16.59 12.89
C ALA A 150 14.07 -15.91 12.64
N SER A 151 13.46 -15.38 13.70
CA SER A 151 12.25 -14.56 13.64
C SER A 151 12.16 -13.69 14.90
N TRP A 152 11.57 -12.50 14.78
CA TRP A 152 11.22 -11.67 15.93
C TRP A 152 9.99 -12.20 16.68
N ASP A 153 9.15 -13.01 16.03
CA ASP A 153 7.94 -13.60 16.64
C ASP A 153 8.28 -14.65 17.70
N ASP A 154 9.47 -15.26 17.61
CA ASP A 154 9.96 -16.28 18.54
C ASP A 154 10.72 -15.68 19.74
N ILE A 155 10.88 -14.35 19.80
CA ILE A 155 11.69 -13.67 20.82
C ILE A 155 10.79 -12.91 21.77
N ASP A 156 10.72 -13.38 23.01
CA ASP A 156 10.04 -12.65 24.08
C ASP A 156 10.71 -11.30 24.35
N GLY A 157 9.95 -10.21 24.21
CA GLY A 157 10.36 -8.86 24.56
C GLY A 157 10.19 -8.56 26.06
N PRO A 158 10.87 -7.52 26.60
CA PRO A 158 10.62 -7.03 27.95
C PRO A 158 9.21 -6.42 28.12
N HIS A 159 8.54 -6.16 27.00
CA HIS A 159 7.16 -5.71 26.90
C HIS A 159 6.40 -6.65 25.96
N PRO A 160 5.07 -6.81 26.14
CA PRO A 160 4.24 -7.50 25.16
C PRO A 160 4.47 -6.90 23.78
N HIS A 161 4.57 -7.75 22.75
CA HIS A 161 4.95 -7.43 21.37
C HIS A 161 3.91 -6.58 20.60
N GLY A 162 3.18 -5.68 21.28
CA GLY A 162 2.22 -4.75 20.69
C GLY A 162 0.97 -5.40 20.08
N MET A 163 0.92 -6.73 20.01
CA MET A 163 -0.23 -7.46 19.50
C MET A 163 -1.44 -7.26 20.41
N HIS A 164 -2.60 -7.19 19.77
CA HIS A 164 -3.86 -7.25 20.47
C HIS A 164 -3.99 -8.59 21.22
N PRO A 165 -4.45 -8.58 22.48
CA PRO A 165 -4.79 -9.81 23.19
C PRO A 165 -5.77 -10.65 22.38
N GLU A 166 -5.73 -11.98 22.53
CA GLU A 166 -6.76 -12.85 21.94
C GLU A 166 -8.16 -12.38 22.39
N GLY A 167 -9.03 -12.09 21.42
CA GLY A 167 -10.39 -11.59 21.66
C GLY A 167 -10.52 -10.09 21.91
N ALA A 168 -9.43 -9.31 21.80
CA ALA A 168 -9.54 -7.86 21.80
C ALA A 168 -10.19 -7.37 20.50
N HIS A 169 -11.45 -6.95 20.61
CA HIS A 169 -12.17 -6.28 19.53
C HIS A 169 -11.69 -4.82 19.43
N ILE A 170 -11.38 -4.39 18.21
CA ILE A 170 -11.13 -2.99 17.87
C ILE A 170 -12.35 -2.17 18.34
N ASP A 171 -12.11 -0.99 18.92
CA ASP A 171 -13.18 -0.10 19.38
C ASP A 171 -14.15 0.18 18.22
N SER A 172 -15.39 -0.29 18.38
CA SER A 172 -16.45 -0.25 17.38
C SER A 172 -16.68 1.15 16.79
N VAL A 173 -16.37 2.21 17.54
CA VAL A 173 -16.55 3.60 17.10
C VAL A 173 -15.44 4.03 16.12
N GLN A 174 -14.18 3.75 16.43
CA GLN A 174 -13.06 4.01 15.50
C GLN A 174 -13.15 3.14 14.25
N SER A 175 -13.60 1.89 14.41
CA SER A 175 -13.87 1.00 13.29
C SER A 175 -15.01 1.56 12.41
N ALA A 176 -16.07 2.11 13.00
CA ALA A 176 -17.18 2.70 12.23
C ALA A 176 -16.76 3.96 11.45
N GLU A 177 -15.96 4.85 12.03
CA GLU A 177 -15.45 6.04 11.32
C GLU A 177 -14.49 5.68 10.18
N ALA A 178 -13.54 4.76 10.43
CA ALA A 178 -12.64 4.27 9.40
C ALA A 178 -13.40 3.55 8.27
N MET A 179 -14.40 2.73 8.62
CA MET A 179 -15.27 2.09 7.63
C MET A 179 -16.05 3.12 6.83
N LYS A 180 -16.61 4.14 7.46
CA LYS A 180 -17.31 5.23 6.76
C LYS A 180 -16.39 5.96 5.78
N GLN A 181 -15.16 6.24 6.18
CA GLN A 181 -14.17 6.86 5.29
C GLN A 181 -13.86 5.97 4.09
N LEU A 182 -13.65 4.67 4.30
CA LEU A 182 -13.42 3.72 3.21
C LEU A 182 -14.63 3.62 2.26
N VAL A 183 -15.86 3.69 2.78
CA VAL A 183 -17.09 3.78 1.97
C VAL A 183 -17.11 5.08 1.17
N GLU A 184 -16.84 6.22 1.80
CA GLU A 184 -16.84 7.54 1.15
C GLU A 184 -15.79 7.65 0.04
N LEU A 185 -14.63 7.00 0.24
CA LEU A 185 -13.56 6.90 -0.76
C LEU A 185 -13.85 5.83 -1.82
N GLY A 186 -14.84 4.96 -1.63
CA GLY A 186 -15.21 3.88 -2.56
C GLY A 186 -14.31 2.65 -2.48
N TYR A 187 -13.52 2.49 -1.41
CA TYR A 187 -12.69 1.30 -1.19
C TYR A 187 -13.51 0.08 -0.78
N ILE A 188 -14.59 0.28 -0.05
CA ILE A 188 -15.49 -0.77 0.41
C ILE A 188 -16.94 -0.40 0.10
N GLU A 189 -17.76 -1.40 -0.15
CA GLU A 189 -19.21 -1.22 -0.27
C GLU A 189 -19.85 -1.04 1.11
N GLU A 190 -21.00 -0.35 1.15
CA GLU A 190 -21.79 -0.30 2.38
C GLU A 190 -22.20 -1.72 2.78
N PRO A 191 -21.98 -2.15 4.03
CA PRO A 191 -22.32 -3.49 4.46
C PRO A 191 -23.79 -3.80 4.22
N ASN A 192 -24.07 -4.93 3.57
CA ASN A 192 -25.42 -5.42 3.37
C ASN A 192 -26.13 -5.60 4.73
N GLU A 193 -27.40 -5.21 4.82
CA GLU A 193 -28.22 -5.40 6.02
C GLU A 193 -28.31 -6.89 6.43
N ASN A 194 -28.14 -7.79 5.45
CA ASN A 194 -28.00 -9.23 5.67
C ASN A 194 -26.56 -9.60 6.05
N THR A 195 -26.35 -9.86 7.34
CA THR A 195 -25.04 -10.18 7.92
C THR A 195 -24.39 -11.42 7.29
N ASP A 196 -25.16 -12.45 6.92
CA ASP A 196 -24.59 -13.68 6.34
C ASP A 196 -24.05 -13.46 4.92
N GLU A 197 -24.73 -12.60 4.14
CA GLU A 197 -24.30 -12.22 2.79
C GLU A 197 -23.06 -11.34 2.86
N ALA A 198 -23.06 -10.33 3.74
CA ALA A 198 -21.91 -9.47 3.98
C ALA A 198 -20.65 -10.26 4.41
N VAL A 199 -20.81 -11.30 5.26
CA VAL A 199 -19.69 -12.18 5.65
C VAL A 199 -19.15 -12.97 4.46
N ARG A 200 -20.03 -13.50 3.59
CA ARG A 200 -19.60 -14.24 2.39
C ARG A 200 -18.87 -13.35 1.40
N GLU A 201 -19.37 -12.15 1.15
CA GLU A 201 -18.73 -11.14 0.27
C GLU A 201 -17.38 -10.72 0.83
N THR A 202 -17.32 -10.39 2.13
CA THR A 202 -16.05 -10.04 2.79
C THR A 202 -15.03 -11.17 2.70
N THR A 203 -15.45 -12.41 2.96
CA THR A 203 -14.57 -13.59 2.87
C THR A 203 -14.05 -13.78 1.45
N ARG A 204 -14.91 -13.57 0.43
CA ARG A 204 -14.54 -13.64 -0.99
C ARG A 204 -13.49 -12.57 -1.34
N GLU A 205 -13.70 -11.31 -0.94
CA GLU A 205 -12.73 -10.24 -1.21
C GLU A 205 -11.39 -10.47 -0.48
N LEU A 206 -11.41 -10.96 0.76
CA LEU A 206 -10.18 -11.31 1.49
C LEU A 206 -9.37 -12.37 0.76
N LYS A 207 -10.04 -13.41 0.22
CA LYS A 207 -9.39 -14.43 -0.60
C LYS A 207 -8.83 -13.84 -1.89
N TYR A 208 -9.58 -13.00 -2.58
CA TYR A 208 -9.11 -12.35 -3.80
C TYR A 208 -7.87 -11.48 -3.54
N ASN A 209 -7.89 -10.65 -2.49
CA ASN A 209 -6.76 -9.81 -2.09
C ASN A 209 -5.53 -10.65 -1.72
N LEU A 210 -5.72 -11.77 -1.01
CA LEU A 210 -4.64 -12.71 -0.70
C LEU A 210 -4.05 -13.33 -1.98
N ALA A 211 -4.90 -13.72 -2.93
CA ALA A 211 -4.44 -14.25 -4.22
C ALA A 211 -3.64 -13.19 -5.00
N GLN A 212 -4.07 -11.92 -5.02
CA GLN A 212 -3.30 -10.84 -5.63
C GLN A 212 -1.95 -10.65 -4.95
N SER A 213 -1.90 -10.67 -3.61
CA SER A 213 -0.64 -10.60 -2.87
C SER A 213 0.31 -11.75 -3.23
N TYR A 214 -0.20 -12.98 -3.38
CA TYR A 214 0.60 -14.10 -3.87
C TYR A 214 1.06 -13.91 -5.32
N MET A 215 0.23 -13.35 -6.19
CA MET A 215 0.63 -13.03 -7.57
C MET A 215 1.79 -12.05 -7.59
N ASP A 216 1.70 -10.96 -6.83
CA ASP A 216 2.74 -9.93 -6.73
C ASP A 216 4.04 -10.49 -6.12
N GLY A 217 3.92 -11.44 -5.19
CA GLY A 217 5.04 -12.20 -4.63
C GLY A 217 5.58 -13.32 -5.53
N GLY A 218 5.04 -13.51 -6.74
CA GLY A 218 5.45 -14.58 -7.66
C GLY A 218 5.03 -16.00 -7.26
N ARG A 219 4.19 -16.14 -6.23
CA ARG A 219 3.61 -17.38 -5.70
C ARG A 219 2.37 -17.79 -6.49
N LEU A 220 2.55 -18.00 -7.79
CA LEU A 220 1.45 -18.21 -8.73
C LEU A 220 0.66 -19.50 -8.47
N GLY A 221 1.27 -20.51 -7.84
CA GLY A 221 0.59 -21.76 -7.49
C GLY A 221 -0.49 -21.54 -6.43
N GLU A 222 -0.11 -20.92 -5.32
CA GLU A 222 -1.01 -20.58 -4.21
C GLU A 222 -2.10 -19.60 -4.64
N ALA A 223 -1.75 -18.62 -5.49
CA ALA A 223 -2.74 -17.73 -6.09
C ALA A 223 -3.76 -18.51 -6.94
N THR A 224 -3.31 -19.47 -7.75
CA THR A 224 -4.17 -20.30 -8.61
C THR A 224 -5.20 -21.07 -7.79
N GLU A 225 -4.79 -21.73 -6.71
CA GLU A 225 -5.69 -22.52 -5.84
C GLU A 225 -6.82 -21.67 -5.27
N ILE A 226 -6.50 -20.47 -4.78
CA ILE A 226 -7.50 -19.53 -4.24
C ILE A 226 -8.42 -19.02 -5.35
N LEU A 227 -7.86 -18.64 -6.50
CA LEU A 227 -8.62 -18.09 -7.63
C LEU A 227 -9.57 -19.11 -8.25
N GLU A 228 -9.17 -20.39 -8.34
CA GLU A 228 -10.04 -21.50 -8.79
C GLU A 228 -11.25 -21.65 -7.86
N GLU A 229 -11.03 -21.64 -6.55
CA GLU A 229 -12.09 -21.75 -5.55
C GLU A 229 -13.10 -20.59 -5.69
N ILE A 230 -12.64 -19.35 -5.61
CA ILE A 230 -13.55 -18.18 -5.62
C ILE A 230 -14.20 -17.97 -6.98
N TRP A 231 -13.55 -18.34 -8.09
CA TRP A 231 -14.16 -18.26 -9.42
C TRP A 231 -15.27 -19.31 -9.60
N SER A 232 -15.10 -20.52 -9.07
CA SER A 232 -16.15 -21.54 -9.12
C SER A 232 -17.40 -21.11 -8.36
N ASP A 233 -17.22 -20.46 -7.22
CA ASP A 233 -18.33 -19.97 -6.40
C ASP A 233 -18.97 -18.69 -6.97
N TRP A 234 -18.18 -17.87 -7.67
CA TRP A 234 -18.58 -16.57 -8.19
C TRP A 234 -18.23 -16.38 -9.67
N PRO A 235 -18.79 -17.17 -10.60
CA PRO A 235 -18.41 -17.20 -12.01
C PRO A 235 -18.83 -15.96 -12.83
N ARG A 236 -19.33 -14.91 -12.16
CA ARG A 236 -19.67 -13.62 -12.77
C ARG A 236 -18.65 -12.52 -12.44
N GLU A 237 -17.80 -12.74 -11.44
CA GLU A 237 -16.71 -11.85 -11.03
C GLU A 237 -15.51 -11.99 -11.98
N ALA A 238 -15.60 -11.41 -13.18
CA ALA A 238 -14.64 -11.65 -14.27
C ALA A 238 -13.16 -11.43 -13.86
N ARG A 239 -12.90 -10.54 -12.91
CA ARG A 239 -11.56 -10.29 -12.34
C ARG A 239 -10.90 -11.55 -11.75
N PHE A 240 -11.68 -12.46 -11.16
CA PHE A 240 -11.15 -13.72 -10.61
C PHE A 240 -10.68 -14.64 -11.74
N GLY A 241 -11.55 -14.84 -12.75
CA GLY A 241 -11.22 -15.66 -13.92
C GLY A 241 -10.05 -15.10 -14.74
N LEU A 242 -9.97 -13.77 -14.91
CA LEU A 242 -8.86 -13.13 -15.61
C LEU A 242 -7.52 -13.33 -14.89
N ASN A 243 -7.48 -13.14 -13.57
CA ASN A 243 -6.27 -13.38 -12.78
C ASN A 243 -5.91 -14.86 -12.72
N LEU A 244 -6.89 -15.76 -12.71
CA LEU A 244 -6.66 -17.20 -12.80
C LEU A 244 -5.97 -17.57 -14.12
N ILE A 245 -6.48 -17.07 -15.25
CA ILE A 245 -5.88 -17.25 -16.57
C ILE A 245 -4.43 -16.71 -16.59
N ALA A 246 -4.19 -15.55 -15.96
CA ALA A 246 -2.86 -14.96 -15.84
C ALA A 246 -1.91 -15.87 -15.04
N CYS A 247 -2.35 -16.40 -13.89
CA CYS A 247 -1.56 -17.33 -13.07
C CYS A 247 -1.24 -18.63 -13.81
N LEU A 248 -2.26 -19.29 -14.37
CA LEU A 248 -2.09 -20.49 -15.20
C LEU A 248 -1.12 -20.22 -16.36
N GLY A 249 -1.16 -19.00 -16.90
CA GLY A 249 -0.23 -18.59 -17.93
C GLY A 249 1.20 -18.43 -17.49
N GLY A 250 1.45 -17.80 -16.34
CA GLY A 250 2.79 -17.70 -15.75
C GLY A 250 3.36 -19.06 -15.35
N LEU A 251 2.49 -20.02 -14.99
CA LEU A 251 2.86 -21.41 -14.68
C LEU A 251 3.05 -22.30 -15.93
N GLY A 252 2.71 -21.81 -17.12
CA GLY A 252 2.75 -22.61 -18.35
C GLY A 252 1.61 -23.64 -18.49
N ARG A 253 0.60 -23.61 -17.61
CA ARG A 253 -0.60 -24.47 -17.60
C ARG A 253 -1.67 -23.96 -18.59
N VAL A 254 -1.26 -23.72 -19.84
CA VAL A 254 -2.09 -23.03 -20.85
C VAL A 254 -3.34 -23.82 -21.24
N GLU A 255 -3.26 -25.15 -21.21
CA GLU A 255 -4.38 -26.05 -21.56
C GLU A 255 -5.54 -25.95 -20.57
N GLU A 256 -5.26 -25.49 -19.35
CA GLU A 256 -6.23 -25.37 -18.25
C GLU A 256 -6.97 -24.01 -18.28
N ARG A 257 -6.61 -23.11 -19.20
CA ARG A 257 -7.25 -21.78 -19.35
C ARG A 257 -8.66 -21.84 -19.97
N GLY A 258 -9.09 -23.01 -20.46
CA GLY A 258 -10.38 -23.21 -21.15
C GLY A 258 -11.60 -23.35 -20.25
N LEU A 259 -11.59 -22.66 -19.09
CA LEU A 259 -12.72 -22.59 -18.16
C LEU A 259 -14.01 -22.14 -18.85
#